data_AF-A0A285N9K2-F1
#
_entry.id   AF-A0A285N9K2-F1
#
_cell.length_a   1.000
_cell.length_b   1.000
_cell.length_c   1.000
_cell.angle_alpha   90.00
_cell.angle_beta   90.00
_cell.angle_gamma   90.00
#
_symmetry.space_group_name_H-M   'P 1'
#
loop_
_entity.id
_entity.type
_entity.pdbx_description
1 polymer ?
#
loop_
_entity_poly.entity_id
_entity_poly.type
_entity_poly.pdbx_seq_one_letter_code
_entity_poly.pdbx_strand_id
1 'polypeptide(L)'
;MASCDFCSDGTNMPYECGYCGGSFCSNHRLPENHDCSFRNAESDDEKWRDESMSTAQHRTKVVQAGGVLREVDGEEQETQYETADAQTYGRTPSKDEIIDDRSPDVAVDGSIKREDEQDAEDEVEESAGGLTLWTVAKAIGVIAFLAVFVWLAVI
;
A
#
# COMPACT_ATOMS: atom_id res chain seq x y z
N MET A 1 13.84 -17.99 -35.18
CA MET A 1 14.15 -17.20 -33.97
C MET A 1 13.96 -15.75 -34.33
N ALA A 2 13.25 -14.98 -33.52
CA ALA A 2 13.06 -13.56 -33.77
C ALA A 2 14.27 -12.80 -33.23
N SER A 3 14.85 -11.92 -34.03
CA SER A 3 15.95 -11.04 -33.66
C SER A 3 15.42 -9.71 -33.14
N CYS A 4 16.08 -9.14 -32.13
CA CYS A 4 15.76 -7.78 -31.70
C CYS A 4 16.21 -6.76 -32.74
N ASP A 5 15.33 -5.85 -33.17
CA ASP A 5 15.66 -4.82 -34.16
C ASP A 5 16.70 -3.78 -33.66
N PHE A 6 16.89 -3.68 -32.34
CA PHE A 6 17.85 -2.76 -31.73
C PHE A 6 19.24 -3.38 -31.49
N CYS A 7 19.31 -4.58 -30.88
CA CYS A 7 20.59 -5.22 -30.53
C CYS A 7 20.95 -6.43 -31.39
N SER A 8 20.07 -6.84 -32.32
CA SER A 8 20.23 -8.04 -33.16
C SER A 8 20.35 -9.37 -32.41
N ASP A 9 20.14 -9.39 -31.09
CA ASP A 9 20.17 -10.61 -30.30
C ASP A 9 18.99 -11.53 -30.66
N GLY A 10 19.28 -12.83 -30.77
CA GLY A 10 18.27 -13.85 -30.97
C GLY A 10 17.47 -14.08 -29.69
N THR A 11 16.16 -13.91 -29.78
CA THR A 11 15.25 -14.12 -28.65
C THR A 11 14.27 -15.25 -28.93
N ASN A 12 13.94 -15.98 -27.87
CA ASN A 12 12.88 -16.99 -27.94
C ASN A 12 11.47 -16.37 -27.80
N MET A 13 11.38 -15.17 -27.22
CA MET A 13 10.14 -14.43 -27.01
C MET A 13 10.32 -12.96 -27.44
N PRO A 14 9.92 -12.60 -28.67
CA PRO A 14 9.94 -11.21 -29.12
C PRO A 14 8.78 -10.41 -28.48
N TYR A 15 9.06 -9.17 -28.11
CA TYR A 15 8.06 -8.19 -27.66
C TYR A 15 7.80 -7.18 -28.77
N GLU A 16 6.54 -6.91 -29.07
CA GLU A 16 6.14 -5.89 -30.03
C GLU A 16 5.91 -4.56 -29.32
N CYS A 17 6.51 -3.48 -29.82
CA CYS A 17 6.25 -2.14 -29.30
C CYS A 17 4.96 -1.57 -29.87
N GLY A 18 3.98 -1.24 -29.02
CA GLY A 18 2.69 -0.68 -29.47
C GLY A 18 2.76 0.71 -30.11
N TYR A 19 3.92 1.37 -30.07
CA TYR A 19 4.14 2.68 -30.69
C TYR A 19 4.75 2.54 -32.08
N CYS A 20 5.89 1.85 -32.21
CA CYS A 20 6.61 1.74 -33.48
C CYS A 20 6.38 0.42 -34.24
N GLY A 21 5.73 -0.58 -33.64
CA GLY A 21 5.50 -1.91 -34.24
C GLY A 21 6.75 -2.78 -34.40
N GLY A 22 7.90 -2.36 -33.87
CA GLY A 22 9.15 -3.12 -33.92
C GLY A 22 9.19 -4.30 -32.93
N SER A 23 10.07 -5.26 -33.20
CA SER A 23 10.27 -6.46 -32.38
C SER A 23 11.54 -6.38 -31.53
N PHE A 24 11.40 -6.54 -30.22
CA PHE A 24 12.46 -6.29 -29.25
C PHE A 24 12.65 -7.44 -28.27
N CYS A 25 13.84 -7.53 -27.68
CA CYS A 25 14.14 -8.46 -26.58
C CYS A 25 13.62 -7.93 -25.23
N SER A 26 13.64 -8.76 -24.20
CA SER A 26 13.18 -8.39 -22.84
C SER A 26 13.83 -7.11 -22.29
N ASN A 27 15.08 -6.82 -22.68
CA ASN A 27 15.82 -5.64 -22.25
C ASN A 27 15.41 -4.36 -22.99
N HIS A 28 14.98 -4.49 -24.25
CA HIS A 28 14.66 -3.36 -25.13
C HIS A 28 13.15 -3.19 -25.38
N ARG A 29 12.28 -3.88 -24.63
CA ARG A 29 10.82 -3.83 -24.80
C ARG A 29 10.19 -2.46 -24.50
N LEU A 30 10.80 -1.67 -23.61
CA LEU A 30 10.29 -0.34 -23.26
C LEU A 30 10.68 0.66 -24.36
N PRO A 31 9.81 1.62 -24.72
CA PRO A 31 10.12 2.69 -25.67
C PRO A 31 11.38 3.46 -25.31
N GLU A 32 11.75 3.53 -24.03
CA GLU A 32 12.96 4.21 -23.59
C GLU A 32 14.26 3.47 -23.89
N ASN A 33 14.17 2.15 -24.02
CA ASN A 33 15.30 1.25 -24.18
C ASN A 33 15.52 0.85 -25.64
N HIS A 34 14.73 1.38 -26.56
CA HIS A 34 15.02 1.32 -27.99
C HIS A 34 14.81 2.71 -28.60
N ASP A 35 15.30 2.92 -29.81
CA ASP A 35 15.14 4.19 -30.53
C ASP A 35 13.69 4.31 -31.07
N CYS A 36 12.72 4.44 -30.16
CA CYS A 36 11.31 4.47 -30.50
C CYS A 36 10.93 5.82 -31.11
N SER A 37 10.35 5.81 -32.31
CA SER A 37 9.97 7.01 -33.06
C SER A 37 8.96 7.92 -32.34
N PHE A 38 8.23 7.40 -31.35
CA PHE A 38 7.23 8.15 -30.58
C PHE A 38 7.78 8.87 -29.34
N ARG A 39 9.07 8.73 -29.01
CA ARG A 39 9.65 9.42 -27.82
C ARG A 39 9.68 10.95 -27.95
N ASN A 40 9.47 11.49 -29.14
CA ASN A 40 9.54 12.93 -29.42
C ASN A 40 8.16 13.57 -29.68
N ALA A 41 7.06 12.94 -29.25
CA ALA A 41 5.80 13.66 -29.17
C ALA A 41 5.89 14.60 -27.95
N GLU A 42 6.38 15.82 -28.18
CA GLU A 42 6.20 16.93 -27.25
C GLU A 42 4.72 16.94 -26.84
N SER A 43 4.46 16.87 -25.53
CA SER A 43 3.10 17.06 -25.04
C SER A 43 2.75 18.51 -25.36
N ASP A 44 1.80 18.72 -26.27
CA ASP A 44 1.17 20.03 -26.42
C ASP A 44 0.20 20.23 -25.23
N ASP A 45 0.75 20.34 -24.02
CA ASP A 45 -0.01 20.58 -22.78
C ASP A 45 -0.60 22.00 -22.68
N GLU A 46 -0.30 22.87 -23.65
CA GLU A 46 -0.90 24.21 -23.75
C GLU A 46 -2.43 24.19 -23.93
N LYS A 47 -3.00 23.09 -24.44
CA LYS A 47 -4.44 23.04 -24.74
C LYS A 47 -5.34 22.89 -23.52
N TRP A 48 -4.82 22.44 -22.38
CA TRP A 48 -5.61 22.17 -21.17
C TRP A 48 -5.32 23.10 -19.99
N ARG A 49 -4.42 24.08 -20.16
CA ARG A 49 -4.18 25.09 -19.13
C ARG A 49 -5.19 26.23 -19.27
N ASP A 50 -6.44 25.98 -18.89
CA ASP A 50 -7.35 27.09 -18.65
C ASP A 50 -6.82 27.96 -17.51
N GLU A 51 -6.84 29.28 -17.69
CA GLU A 51 -6.41 30.26 -16.70
C GLU A 51 -7.39 30.34 -15.50
N SER A 52 -8.48 29.56 -15.55
CA SER A 52 -9.57 29.60 -14.57
C SER A 52 -9.28 28.77 -13.31
N MET A 53 -8.30 27.88 -13.35
CA MET A 53 -7.85 27.12 -12.17
C MET A 53 -6.77 27.82 -11.33
N SER A 54 -6.17 28.94 -11.80
CA SER A 54 -5.12 29.63 -11.03
C SER A 54 -5.65 30.52 -9.89
N THR A 55 -6.95 30.81 -9.81
CA THR A 55 -7.52 31.70 -8.77
C THR A 55 -8.64 31.06 -7.96
N ALA A 56 -8.74 29.73 -7.94
CA ALA A 56 -9.68 29.01 -7.09
C ALA A 56 -9.05 28.70 -5.72
N GLN A 57 -8.87 29.71 -4.87
CA GLN A 57 -8.72 29.47 -3.43
C GLN A 57 -10.03 28.85 -2.90
N HIS A 58 -9.94 27.59 -2.48
CA HIS A 58 -10.91 26.84 -1.67
C HIS A 58 -12.39 27.25 -1.80
N ARG A 59 -13.06 26.73 -2.83
CA ARG A 59 -14.53 26.75 -2.88
C ARG A 59 -15.05 25.37 -2.52
N THR A 60 -15.33 25.14 -1.23
CA THR A 60 -16.14 23.99 -0.79
C THR A 60 -17.56 24.19 -1.29
N LYS A 61 -17.84 23.76 -2.52
CA LYS A 61 -19.17 23.86 -3.11
C LYS A 61 -20.00 22.69 -2.60
N VAL A 62 -20.89 22.98 -1.65
CA VAL A 62 -21.98 22.08 -1.26
C VAL A 62 -22.83 21.83 -2.51
N VAL A 63 -22.96 20.56 -2.92
CA VAL A 63 -23.78 20.18 -4.08
C VAL A 63 -25.24 20.15 -3.60
N GLN A 64 -26.05 21.09 -4.09
CA GLN A 64 -27.50 21.00 -3.98
C GLN A 64 -28.00 20.14 -5.15
N ALA A 65 -28.65 19.03 -4.81
CA ALA A 65 -29.25 18.12 -5.78
C ALA A 65 -30.31 18.86 -6.61
N GLY A 66 -30.14 18.90 -7.93
CA GLY A 66 -31.11 19.47 -8.87
C GLY A 66 -30.46 20.10 -10.09
N GLY A 67 -30.12 19.29 -11.09
CA GLY A 67 -29.63 19.76 -12.40
C GLY A 67 -30.07 18.80 -13.51
N VAL A 68 -30.79 19.37 -14.47
CA VAL A 68 -31.58 18.76 -15.55
C VAL A 68 -30.70 18.05 -16.59
N LEU A 69 -31.00 16.78 -16.92
CA LEU A 69 -30.42 16.09 -18.06
C LEU A 69 -31.14 16.50 -19.35
N ARG A 70 -30.36 16.72 -20.41
CA ARG A 70 -30.79 17.12 -21.75
C ARG A 70 -31.32 15.90 -22.50
N GLU A 71 -32.51 16.03 -23.10
CA GLU A 71 -33.11 14.98 -23.93
C GLU A 71 -32.27 14.72 -25.18
N VAL A 72 -31.98 13.44 -25.43
CA VAL A 72 -31.34 12.94 -26.65
C VAL A 72 -32.35 12.02 -27.32
N ASP A 73 -32.89 12.50 -28.42
CA ASP A 73 -33.76 11.82 -29.36
C ASP A 73 -32.94 10.84 -30.20
N GLY A 74 -32.77 9.63 -29.67
CA GLY A 74 -32.23 8.46 -30.37
C GLY A 74 -33.11 7.25 -30.12
N GLU A 75 -33.56 6.59 -31.18
CA GLU A 75 -34.34 5.35 -31.12
C GLU A 75 -33.59 4.27 -30.34
N GLU A 76 -34.04 4.02 -29.10
CA GLU A 76 -33.51 2.98 -28.23
C GLU A 76 -34.02 1.62 -28.70
N GLN A 77 -33.19 0.87 -29.45
CA GLN A 77 -33.38 -0.57 -29.54
C GLN A 77 -32.95 -1.19 -28.21
N GLU A 78 -33.94 -1.37 -27.34
CA GLU A 78 -33.86 -2.07 -26.07
C GLU A 78 -33.56 -3.56 -26.33
N THR A 79 -32.28 -3.89 -26.48
CA THR A 79 -31.86 -5.28 -26.35
C THR A 79 -31.90 -5.60 -24.87
N GLN A 80 -32.84 -6.47 -24.48
CA GLN A 80 -33.00 -6.90 -23.10
C GLN A 80 -31.82 -7.82 -22.74
N TYR A 81 -30.70 -7.24 -22.33
CA TYR A 81 -29.68 -7.96 -21.59
C TYR A 81 -30.07 -7.94 -20.12
N GLU A 82 -30.27 -9.11 -19.52
CA GLU A 82 -30.35 -9.21 -18.06
C GLU A 82 -28.98 -8.86 -17.48
N THR A 83 -28.86 -7.68 -16.87
CA THR A 83 -27.75 -7.40 -15.96
C THR A 83 -27.99 -8.20 -14.69
N ALA A 84 -27.26 -9.30 -14.51
CA ALA A 84 -27.17 -9.89 -13.19
C ALA A 84 -26.53 -8.85 -12.26
N ASP A 85 -27.24 -8.46 -11.20
CA ASP A 85 -26.67 -7.64 -10.14
C ASP A 85 -25.44 -8.38 -9.59
N ALA A 86 -24.26 -7.79 -9.80
CA ALA A 86 -23.04 -8.32 -9.22
C ALA A 86 -23.16 -8.20 -7.69
N GLN A 87 -23.52 -9.30 -7.03
CA GLN A 87 -23.43 -9.40 -5.58
C GLN A 87 -21.94 -9.44 -5.22
N THR A 88 -21.36 -8.27 -5.03
CA THR A 88 -20.04 -8.18 -4.43
C THR A 88 -20.20 -8.55 -2.96
N TYR A 89 -19.54 -9.62 -2.53
CA TYR A 89 -19.38 -9.92 -1.11
C TYR A 89 -18.31 -8.98 -0.53
N GLY A 90 -18.62 -7.68 -0.55
CA GLY A 90 -17.86 -6.69 0.20
C GLY A 90 -18.39 -6.65 1.63
N ARG A 91 -17.53 -6.93 2.61
CA ARG A 91 -17.85 -6.64 4.01
C ARG A 91 -17.72 -5.13 4.16
N THR A 92 -18.83 -4.40 4.23
CA THR A 92 -18.75 -3.02 4.74
C THR A 92 -18.30 -3.13 6.19
N PRO A 93 -17.17 -2.52 6.58
CA PRO A 93 -16.71 -2.58 7.95
C PRO A 93 -17.80 -2.02 8.84
N SER A 94 -18.05 -2.66 9.97
CA SER A 94 -18.98 -2.10 10.94
C SER A 94 -18.44 -0.75 11.43
N LYS A 95 -19.29 0.15 11.91
CA LYS A 95 -18.89 1.50 12.35
C LYS A 95 -17.79 1.50 13.43
N ASP A 96 -17.59 0.36 14.11
CA ASP A 96 -16.61 0.17 15.17
C ASP A 96 -15.33 -0.56 14.69
N GLU A 97 -15.29 -0.98 13.42
CA GLU A 97 -14.12 -1.60 12.80
C GLU A 97 -13.22 -0.46 12.29
N ILE A 98 -12.34 0.01 13.17
CA ILE A 98 -11.28 0.96 12.80
C ILE A 98 -10.34 0.22 11.85
N ILE A 99 -10.56 0.38 10.54
CA ILE A 99 -9.53 0.06 9.56
C ILE A 99 -8.49 1.16 9.73
N ASP A 100 -7.34 0.81 10.30
CA ASP A 100 -6.21 1.73 10.35
C ASP A 100 -5.61 1.84 8.95
N ASP A 101 -6.24 2.67 8.11
CA ASP A 101 -5.85 2.97 6.73
C ASP A 101 -4.56 3.82 6.65
N ARG A 102 -3.79 3.92 7.74
CA ARG A 102 -2.51 4.63 7.73
C ARG A 102 -1.52 3.83 6.90
N SER A 103 -1.27 4.36 5.71
CA SER A 103 -0.18 3.89 4.86
C SER A 103 1.11 3.94 5.67
N PRO A 104 1.90 2.85 5.70
CA PRO A 104 3.09 2.79 6.51
C PRO A 104 4.10 3.86 6.09
N ASP A 105 4.84 4.39 7.06
CA ASP A 105 5.81 5.44 6.81
C ASP A 105 6.93 4.92 5.89
N VAL A 106 7.22 5.70 4.84
CA VAL A 106 8.26 5.40 3.88
C VAL A 106 9.47 6.27 4.18
N ALA A 107 10.66 5.68 4.22
CA ALA A 107 11.91 6.42 4.34
C ALA A 107 12.23 7.20 3.06
N VAL A 108 13.19 8.13 3.13
CA VAL A 108 13.56 9.00 2.00
C VAL A 108 14.10 8.20 0.80
N ASP A 109 14.60 6.98 1.04
CA ASP A 109 15.07 6.03 0.04
C ASP A 109 13.95 5.18 -0.59
N GLY A 110 12.70 5.34 -0.14
CA GLY A 110 11.56 4.54 -0.61
C GLY A 110 11.37 3.21 0.12
N SER A 111 12.23 2.89 1.09
CA SER A 111 12.07 1.68 1.92
C SER A 111 10.93 1.88 2.92
N ILE A 112 10.01 0.91 3.04
CA ILE A 112 9.01 0.92 4.11
C ILE A 112 9.75 0.77 5.43
N LYS A 113 9.55 1.73 6.35
CA LYS A 113 10.07 1.60 7.70
C LYS A 113 9.32 0.46 8.38
N ARG A 114 10.03 -0.61 8.70
CA ARG A 114 9.53 -1.59 9.65
C ARG A 114 9.86 -1.02 11.03
N GLU A 115 8.82 -0.82 11.83
CA GLU A 115 8.99 -0.58 13.26
C GLU A 115 9.36 -1.94 13.86
N ASP A 116 10.63 -2.28 13.74
CA ASP A 116 11.21 -3.41 14.44
C ASP A 116 11.25 -3.03 15.93
N GLU A 117 10.59 -3.84 16.76
CA GLU A 117 10.81 -4.07 18.20
C GLU A 117 9.80 -3.47 19.21
N GLN A 118 9.29 -4.39 20.07
CA GLN A 118 8.41 -4.29 21.26
C GLN A 118 6.91 -4.27 20.93
N ASP A 119 6.13 -5.35 21.03
CA ASP A 119 5.87 -6.11 22.27
C ASP A 119 5.65 -7.62 22.01
N ALA A 120 6.68 -8.42 22.23
CA ALA A 120 6.56 -9.83 22.60
C ALA A 120 7.85 -10.18 23.35
N GLU A 121 7.89 -9.82 24.62
CA GLU A 121 8.75 -10.49 25.58
C GLU A 121 8.24 -11.93 25.74
N ASP A 122 8.53 -12.77 24.74
CA ASP A 122 8.52 -14.21 24.89
C ASP A 122 9.63 -14.55 25.89
N GLU A 123 9.22 -14.95 27.09
CA GLU A 123 10.10 -15.47 28.12
C GLU A 123 10.73 -16.78 27.62
N VAL A 124 11.87 -16.66 26.92
CA VAL A 124 12.72 -17.81 26.61
C VAL A 124 13.54 -18.12 27.86
N GLU A 125 13.12 -19.15 28.58
CA GLU A 125 13.89 -19.74 29.65
C GLU A 125 15.22 -20.30 29.11
N GLU A 126 16.30 -19.55 29.27
CA GLU A 126 17.67 -20.07 29.21
C GLU A 126 18.32 -20.01 30.59
N SER A 127 18.14 -21.10 31.34
CA SER A 127 19.23 -21.88 31.93
C SER A 127 20.64 -21.27 31.83
N ALA A 128 21.00 -20.35 32.75
CA ALA A 128 22.34 -20.22 33.34
C ALA A 128 22.41 -19.06 34.36
N GLY A 129 22.23 -19.38 35.64
CA GLY A 129 23.03 -18.78 36.73
C GLY A 129 22.91 -17.28 37.07
N GLY A 130 21.84 -16.58 36.70
CA GLY A 130 21.63 -15.18 37.07
C GLY A 130 20.35 -14.95 37.87
N LEU A 131 20.39 -15.06 39.20
CA LEU A 131 19.28 -14.62 40.06
C LEU A 131 19.07 -13.12 39.88
N THR A 132 17.94 -12.71 39.29
CA THR A 132 17.60 -11.29 39.13
C THR A 132 17.60 -10.60 40.49
N LEU A 133 18.15 -9.39 40.58
CA LEU A 133 18.31 -8.68 41.85
C LEU A 133 16.98 -8.51 42.62
N TRP A 134 15.87 -8.47 41.89
CA TRP A 134 14.51 -8.44 42.44
C TRP A 134 14.05 -9.77 43.06
N THR A 135 14.42 -10.92 42.48
CA THR A 135 14.09 -12.24 43.07
C THR A 135 14.89 -12.48 44.35
N VAL A 136 16.16 -12.06 44.39
CA VAL A 136 16.98 -12.10 45.63
C VAL A 136 16.38 -11.20 46.70
N ALA A 137 15.98 -9.97 46.36
CA ALA A 137 15.36 -9.04 47.31
C ALA A 137 14.05 -9.59 47.90
N LYS A 138 13.20 -10.22 47.08
CA LYS A 138 11.97 -10.87 47.56
C LYS A 138 12.26 -12.08 48.45
N ALA A 139 13.24 -12.91 48.10
CA ALA A 139 13.60 -14.07 48.91
C ALA A 139 14.12 -13.65 50.30
N ILE A 140 14.98 -12.63 50.37
CA ILE A 140 15.48 -12.08 51.64
C ILE A 140 14.33 -11.52 52.48
N GLY A 141 13.41 -10.77 51.87
CA GLY A 141 12.23 -10.22 52.57
C GLY A 141 11.36 -11.31 53.19
N VAL A 142 11.08 -12.39 52.46
CA VAL A 142 10.29 -13.53 52.96
C VAL A 142 11.02 -14.25 54.10
N ILE A 143 12.32 -14.49 53.97
CA ILE A 143 13.11 -15.17 55.02
C ILE A 143 13.15 -14.32 56.30
N ALA A 144 13.38 -13.01 56.18
CA ALA A 144 13.37 -12.10 57.33
C ALA A 144 12.00 -12.05 58.02
N PHE A 145 10.92 -12.02 57.23
CA PHE A 145 9.57 -12.05 57.77
C PHE A 145 9.27 -13.34 58.53
N LEU A 146 9.64 -14.50 57.97
CA LEU A 146 9.47 -15.78 58.64
C LEU A 146 10.32 -15.87 59.91
N ALA A 147 11.56 -15.36 59.90
CA ALA A 147 12.40 -15.34 61.09
C ALA A 147 11.80 -14.49 62.22
N VAL A 148 11.26 -13.30 61.89
CA VAL A 148 10.56 -12.44 62.87
C VAL A 148 9.28 -13.11 63.36
N PHE A 149 8.53 -13.75 62.48
CA PHE A 149 7.29 -14.46 62.83
C PHE A 149 7.56 -15.63 63.79
N VAL A 150 8.60 -16.43 63.51
CA VAL A 150 9.02 -17.52 64.39
C VAL A 150 9.52 -16.98 65.73
N TRP A 151 10.27 -15.88 65.74
CA TRP A 151 10.71 -15.25 66.99
C TRP A 151 9.54 -14.75 67.84
N LEU A 152 8.55 -14.10 67.22
CA LEU A 152 7.30 -13.67 67.88
C LEU A 152 6.46 -14.86 68.38
N ALA A 153 6.51 -16.00 67.71
CA ALA A 153 5.79 -17.20 68.14
C ALA A 153 6.47 -17.94 69.31
N VAL A 154 7.74 -17.65 69.59
CA VAL A 154 8.54 -18.28 70.65
C VAL A 154 8.63 -17.41 71.91
N ILE A 155 8.33 -16.12 71.81
CA ILE A 155 8.28 -15.16 72.94
C ILE A 155 6.89 -15.13 73.59
#